data_AF-A0A947BPS9-F1
#
_entry.id   AF-A0A947BPS9-F1
#
_cell.length_a   1.000
_cell.length_b   1.000
_cell.length_c   1.000
_cell.angle_alpha   90.00
_cell.angle_beta   90.00
_cell.angle_gamma   90.00
#
_symmetry.space_group_name_H-M   'P 1'
#
loop_
_entity.id
_entity.type
_entity.pdbx_description
1 polymer ?
#
loop_
_entity_poly.entity_id
_entity_poly.type
_entity_poly.pdbx_seq_one_letter_code
_entity_poly.pdbx_strand_id
1 'polypeptide(L)' 'MKSCIYEGRVRHRRFSPRRHEFSYSLYMMYLDLDELPSIFDRFWFWSAKGFNLAWFKRSDHFGET' A
#
# COMPACT_ATOMS: atom_id res chain seq x y z
N MET A 1 14.70 -6.81 -6.40
CA MET A 1 14.09 -5.99 -5.34
C MET A 1 13.70 -4.65 -5.93
N LYS A 2 12.53 -4.65 -6.56
CA LYS A 2 11.90 -3.43 -7.10
C LYS A 2 10.81 -2.89 -6.17
N SER A 3 10.37 -3.72 -5.23
CA SER A 3 9.42 -3.37 -4.18
C SER A 3 10.05 -2.49 -3.10
N CYS A 4 9.35 -1.44 -2.67
CA CYS A 4 9.82 -0.51 -1.64
C CYS A 4 8.67 0.18 -0.91
N ILE A 5 8.96 0.68 0.30
CA ILE A 5 8.03 1.51 1.07
C ILE A 5 8.47 2.96 0.88
N TYR A 6 7.60 3.77 0.31
CA TYR A 6 7.79 5.20 0.21
C TYR A 6 7.20 5.88 1.43
N GLU A 7 8.00 6.74 2.05
CA GLU A 7 7.55 7.61 3.13
C GLU A 7 7.46 9.06 2.64
N GLY A 8 6.49 9.79 3.16
CA GLY A 8 6.31 11.18 2.81
C GLY A 8 5.37 11.89 3.76
N ARG A 9 5.18 13.20 3.53
CA ARG A 9 4.18 13.99 4.23
C ARG A 9 3.20 14.53 3.23
N VAL A 10 1.91 14.29 3.48
CA VAL A 10 0.84 14.85 2.67
C VAL A 10 0.27 16.05 3.38
N ARG A 11 0.11 17.14 2.63
CA ARG A 11 -0.51 18.38 3.08
C ARG A 11 -1.82 18.57 2.34
N HIS A 12 -2.93 18.52 3.07
CA HIS A 12 -4.24 18.88 2.56
C HIS A 12 -4.50 20.36 2.85
N ARG A 13 -4.82 21.14 1.82
CA ARG A 13 -5.17 22.56 1.94
C ARG A 13 -6.42 22.88 1.14
N ARG A 14 -7.46 23.33 1.83
CA ARG A 14 -8.70 23.87 1.26
C ARG A 14 -8.68 25.39 1.41
N PHE A 15 -8.93 26.10 0.32
CA PHE A 15 -8.87 27.57 0.29
C PHE A 15 -10.24 28.26 0.49
N SER A 16 -11.34 27.61 0.12
CA SER A 16 -12.70 28.14 0.19
C SER A 16 -13.71 27.02 0.54
N PRO A 17 -14.83 27.32 1.25
CA PRO A 17 -15.26 28.62 1.79
C PRO A 17 -14.54 29.06 3.08
N ARG A 18 -13.88 28.13 3.78
CA ARG A 18 -13.04 28.40 4.95
C ARG A 18 -11.67 27.78 4.70
N ARG A 19 -10.61 28.44 5.16
CA ARG A 19 -9.25 27.91 5.08
C ARG A 19 -9.12 26.75 6.06
N HIS A 20 -8.89 25.55 5.54
CA HIS A 20 -8.54 24.37 6.32
C HIS A 20 -7.24 23.80 5.80
N GLU A 21 -6.34 23.47 6.71
CA GLU A 21 -5.02 22.95 6.38
C GLU A 21 -4.64 21.89 7.39
N PHE A 22 -4.21 20.73 6.90
CA PHE A 22 -3.79 19.59 7.71
C PHE A 22 -2.60 18.92 7.03
N SER A 23 -1.62 18.50 7.82
CA SER A 23 -0.45 17.78 7.33
C SER A 23 -0.22 16.53 8.16
N TYR A 24 0.03 15.41 7.49
CA TYR A 24 0.22 14.11 8.14
C TYR A 24 1.25 13.27 7.40
N SER A 25 1.83 12.31 8.13
CA SER A 25 2.75 11.33 7.54
C SER A 25 1.97 10.31 6.72
N LEU A 26 2.44 10.03 5.52
CA LEU A 26 1.92 9.00 4.63
C LEU A 26 3.02 7.96 4.41
N TYR A 27 2.61 6.69 4.43
CA TYR A 27 3.43 5.58 3.96
C TYR A 27 2.70 4.92 2.79
N MET A 28 3.40 4.65 1.70
CA MET A 28 2.85 4.08 0.50
C MET A 28 3.72 2.91 0.05
N MET A 29 3.12 1.74 -0.10
CA MET A 29 3.85 0.55 -0.54
C MET A 29 3.80 0.46 -2.06
N TYR A 30 4.98 0.33 -2.67
CA TYR A 30 5.11 -0.05 -4.07
C TYR A 30 5.60 -1.48 -4.12
N LEU A 31 4.77 -2.36 -4.66
CA LEU A 31 5.01 -3.79 -4.69
C LEU A 31 5.08 -4.24 -6.14
N ASP A 32 6.17 -4.91 -6.50
CA ASP A 32 6.25 -5.66 -7.75
C ASP A 32 5.44 -6.95 -7.58
N LEU A 33 4.48 -7.16 -8.47
CA LEU A 33 3.53 -8.27 -8.38
C LEU A 33 4.23 -9.62 -8.58
N ASP A 34 5.32 -9.67 -9.35
CA ASP A 34 6.09 -10.89 -9.58
C ASP A 34 6.87 -11.32 -8.32
N GLU A 35 7.23 -10.36 -7.46
CA GLU A 35 7.99 -10.62 -6.22
C GLU A 35 7.06 -10.92 -5.02
N LEU A 36 5.75 -10.64 -5.10
CA LEU A 36 4.76 -10.72 -4.00
C LEU A 36 4.80 -12.05 -3.21
N PRO A 37 4.76 -13.24 -3.84
CA PRO A 37 4.77 -14.50 -3.10
C PRO A 37 6.02 -14.64 -2.23
N SER A 38 7.18 -14.27 -2.76
CA SER A 38 8.47 -14.41 -2.08
C SER A 38 8.65 -13.42 -0.92
N ILE A 39 8.13 -12.19 -1.06
CA ILE A 39 8.23 -11.14 -0.03
C ILE A 39 7.30 -11.47 1.14
N PHE A 40 6.10 -11.98 0.85
CA PHE A 40 5.09 -12.25 1.87
C PHE A 40 5.35 -13.57 2.62
N ASP A 41 5.98 -14.57 1.98
CA ASP A 41 6.36 -15.84 2.62
C ASP A 41 7.34 -15.62 3.81
N ARG A 42 8.01 -14.46 3.91
CA ARG A 42 8.90 -14.09 5.03
C ARG A 42 8.15 -13.63 6.28
N PHE A 43 6.88 -13.25 6.18
CA PHE A 43 6.11 -12.66 7.27
C PHE A 43 4.89 -13.51 7.60
N TRP A 44 4.85 -14.08 8.81
CA TRP A 44 3.82 -15.04 9.19
C TRP A 44 2.37 -14.47 9.18
N PHE A 45 2.21 -13.16 9.39
CA PHE A 45 0.91 -12.48 9.38
C PHE A 45 0.51 -11.94 8.00
N TRP A 46 1.35 -12.16 6.99
CA TRP A 46 1.13 -11.68 5.64
C TRP A 46 0.89 -12.87 4.70
N SER A 47 0.05 -12.70 3.69
CA SER A 47 -0.14 -13.73 2.67
C SER A 47 -0.51 -13.13 1.33
N ALA A 48 0.00 -13.70 0.24
CA ALA A 48 -0.45 -13.37 -1.12
C ALA A 48 -1.27 -14.51 -1.74
N LYS A 49 -1.43 -15.64 -1.02
CA LYS A 49 -2.01 -16.89 -1.52
C LYS A 49 -3.33 -17.27 -0.83
N GLY A 50 -3.66 -16.65 0.31
CA GLY A 50 -4.84 -16.99 1.11
C GLY A 50 -5.08 -16.01 2.27
N PHE A 51 -6.14 -16.25 3.04
CA PHE A 51 -6.55 -15.40 4.17
C PHE A 51 -5.47 -15.33 5.25
N ASN A 52 -5.17 -14.12 5.75
CA ASN A 52 -4.25 -13.86 6.87
C ASN A 52 -4.65 -12.53 7.57
N LEU A 53 -3.82 -11.94 8.43
CA LEU A 53 -4.14 -10.64 9.03
C LEU A 53 -4.03 -9.50 8.00
N ALA A 54 -2.99 -9.55 7.16
CA ALA A 54 -2.81 -8.67 6.01
C ALA A 54 -2.56 -9.52 4.77
N TRP A 55 -3.51 -9.62 3.85
CA TRP A 55 -3.29 -10.38 2.61
C TRP A 55 -3.54 -9.56 1.36
N PHE A 56 -2.77 -9.87 0.32
CA PHE A 56 -2.99 -9.34 -1.01
C PHE A 56 -3.90 -10.31 -1.79
N LYS A 57 -5.05 -9.82 -2.23
CA LYS A 57 -6.01 -10.60 -3.02
C LYS A 57 -5.97 -10.14 -4.48
N ARG A 58 -5.44 -10.99 -5.36
CA ARG A 58 -5.28 -10.67 -6.79
C ARG A 58 -6.61 -10.32 -7.46
N SER A 59 -7.71 -10.99 -7.09
CA SER A 59 -9.04 -10.75 -7.67
C SER A 59 -9.63 -9.37 -7.40
N ASP A 60 -9.12 -8.65 -6.39
CA ASP A 60 -9.66 -7.34 -6.00
C ASP A 60 -9.03 -6.21 -6.83
N HIS A 61 -8.08 -6.55 -7.71
CA HIS A 61 -7.32 -5.62 -8.53
C HIS A 61 -7.52 -5.91 -10.01
N PHE A 62 -7.52 -4.87 -10.83
CA PHE A 62 -7.63 -5.00 -12.28
C PHE A 62 -6.33 -5.60 -12.88
N GLY A 63 -6.48 -6.53 -13.82
CA GLY A 63 -5.37 -7.18 -14.54
C GLY A 63 -5.72 -8.63 -14.94
N GLU A 64 -5.00 -9.19 -15.90
CA GLU A 64 -5.14 -10.62 -16.24
C GLU A 64 -4.60 -11.49 -15.09
N THR A 65 -5.25 -12.64 -14.91
CA THR A 65 -5.03 -13.58 -13.80
C THR A 65 -3.88 -14.52 -14.09
#